data_AF-A0A5K0ZNH3-F1
#
_entry.id   AF-A0A5K0ZNH3-F1
#
_cell.length_a   1.000
_cell.length_b   1.000
_cell.length_c   1.000
_cell.angle_alpha   90.00
_cell.angle_beta   90.00
_cell.angle_gamma   90.00
#
_symmetry.space_group_name_H-M   'P 1'
#
loop_
_entity.id
_entity.type
_entity.pdbx_description
1 polymer ?
#
loop_
_entity_poly.entity_id
_entity_poly.type
_entity_poly.pdbx_seq_one_letter_code
_entity_poly.pdbx_strand_id
1 'polypeptide(L)' 'PAAMAMIDIHLLPPGFGFHPTDEELVLHYLKGKIHGKNQELFEVIPVIDLYKWEPWDLP' A
#
# COMPACT_ATOMS: atom_id res chain seq x y z
N PRO A 1 11.07 -21.47 5.15
CA PRO A 1 12.01 -20.36 5.48
C PRO A 1 11.29 -19.01 5.34
N ALA A 2 11.32 -18.23 6.43
CA ALA A 2 10.72 -16.91 6.62
C ALA A 2 9.21 -16.82 6.31
N ALA A 3 8.38 -16.98 7.35
CA ALA A 3 7.05 -16.41 7.35
C ALA A 3 7.20 -14.88 7.16
N MET A 4 6.81 -14.43 5.96
CA MET A 4 6.83 -13.05 5.49
C MET A 4 6.04 -12.16 6.47
N ALA A 5 6.70 -11.13 7.00
CA ALA A 5 6.07 -10.16 7.87
C ALA A 5 5.13 -9.28 7.05
N MET A 6 3.86 -9.65 7.01
CA MET A 6 2.76 -8.69 6.87
C MET A 6 3.06 -7.57 7.87
N ILE A 7 3.10 -6.31 7.43
CA ILE A 7 3.23 -5.20 8.38
C ILE A 7 1.93 -5.22 9.20
N ASP A 8 1.97 -5.86 10.36
CA ASP A 8 0.86 -5.81 11.30
C ASP A 8 0.77 -4.38 11.82
N ILE A 9 -0.25 -3.66 11.36
CA ILE A 9 -0.53 -2.29 11.76
C ILE A 9 -0.70 -2.15 13.28
N HIS A 10 -1.04 -3.25 13.98
CA HIS A 10 -1.13 -3.28 15.44
C HIS A 10 0.23 -3.34 16.14
N LEU A 11 1.33 -3.64 15.42
CA LEU A 11 2.70 -3.63 15.95
C LEU A 11 3.42 -2.28 15.73
N LEU A 12 2.78 -1.35 15.02
CA LEU A 12 3.37 -0.04 14.76
C LEU A 12 3.18 0.90 15.97
N PRO A 13 4.17 1.74 16.31
CA PRO A 13 4.02 2.72 17.38
C PRO A 13 2.84 3.67 17.12
N PRO A 14 2.13 4.13 18.17
CA PRO A 14 1.11 5.16 18.02
C PRO A 14 1.66 6.39 17.28
N GLY A 15 0.93 6.85 16.27
CA GLY A 15 1.33 7.97 15.41
C GLY A 15 2.09 7.56 14.14
N PHE A 16 2.48 6.29 14.02
CA PHE A 16 2.96 5.75 12.74
C PHE A 16 1.77 5.48 11.82
N GLY A 17 1.88 5.88 10.56
CA GLY A 17 0.84 5.70 9.56
C GLY A 17 1.39 5.90 8.16
N PHE A 18 0.55 5.66 7.16
CA PHE A 18 0.90 5.81 5.77
C PHE A 18 0.91 7.28 5.34
N HIS A 19 2.10 7.89 5.29
CA HIS A 19 2.31 9.30 4.92
C HIS A 19 3.45 9.46 3.90
N PRO A 20 3.36 8.84 2.71
CA PRO A 20 4.41 8.95 1.69
C PRO A 20 4.43 10.34 1.06
N THR A 21 5.60 10.73 0.57
CA THR A 21 5.76 11.85 -0.36
C THR A 21 5.32 11.46 -1.77
N ASP A 22 5.07 12.46 -2.63
CA ASP A 22 4.74 12.24 -4.05
C ASP A 22 5.82 11.42 -4.77
N GLU A 23 7.10 11.70 -4.46
CA GLU A 23 8.22 10.96 -5.03
C GLU A 23 8.20 9.49 -4.60
N GLU A 24 7.93 9.21 -3.32
CA GLU A 24 7.84 7.84 -2.82
C GLU A 24 6.66 7.09 -3.45
N LEU A 25 5.50 7.72 -3.60
CA LEU A 25 4.33 7.16 -4.28
C LEU A 25 4.66 6.72 -5.71
N VAL A 26 5.36 7.56 -6.47
CA VAL A 26 5.71 7.24 -7.86
C VAL A 26 6.81 6.18 -7.93
N LEU A 27 7.92 6.38 -7.21
CA LEU A 27 9.12 5.58 -7.37
C LEU A 27 9.03 4.20 -6.72
N HIS A 28 8.41 4.11 -5.54
CA HIS A 28 8.39 2.87 -4.77
C HIS A 28 7.08 2.11 -4.96
N TYR A 29 5.95 2.81 -5.06
CA TYR A 29 4.67 2.14 -5.23
C TYR A 29 4.31 1.96 -6.71
N LEU A 30 4.05 3.03 -7.47
CA LEU A 30 3.58 2.89 -8.85
C LEU A 30 4.58 2.17 -9.77
N LYS A 31 5.85 2.61 -9.77
CA LYS A 31 6.89 1.94 -10.57
C LYS A 31 7.13 0.51 -10.08
N GLY A 32 7.10 0.26 -8.78
CA GLY A 32 7.26 -1.10 -8.24
C GLY A 32 6.16 -2.05 -8.74
N LYS A 33 4.91 -1.59 -8.75
CA LYS A 33 3.74 -2.35 -9.22
C LYS A 33 3.85 -2.70 -10.70
N ILE A 34 4.23 -1.75 -11.54
CA ILE A 34 4.37 -1.95 -13.00
C ILE A 34 5.47 -2.97 -13.32
N HIS A 35 6.56 -2.97 -12.55
CA HIS A 35 7.68 -3.90 -12.75
C HIS A 35 7.51 -5.24 -12.04
N GLY A 36 6.36 -5.51 -11.41
CA GLY A 36 6.10 -6.76 -10.68
C GLY A 36 7.02 -6.98 -9.47
N LYS A 37 7.55 -5.90 -8.88
CA LYS A 37 8.38 -5.98 -7.67
C LYS A 37 7.48 -6.21 -6.44
N ASN A 38 8.03 -6.83 -5.39
CA ASN A 38 7.49 -7.04 -4.03
C ASN A 38 5.98 -6.82 -3.82
N GLN A 39 5.19 -7.90 -3.86
CA GLN A 39 3.76 -7.90 -3.49
C GLN A 39 3.51 -7.36 -2.07
N GLU A 40 4.45 -7.56 -1.14
CA GLU A 40 4.35 -7.15 0.26
C GLU A 40 4.22 -5.63 0.46
N LEU A 41 4.85 -4.81 -0.37
CA LEU A 41 4.73 -3.34 -0.31
C LEU A 41 3.39 -2.83 -0.86
N PHE A 42 2.70 -3.66 -1.65
CA PHE A 42 1.43 -3.32 -2.29
C PHE A 42 0.21 -3.70 -1.47
N GLU A 43 0.35 -4.50 -0.41
CA GLU A 43 -0.78 -4.87 0.45
C GLU A 43 -1.34 -3.67 1.23
N VAL A 44 -0.56 -2.59 1.39
CA VAL A 44 -1.01 -1.33 2.01
C VAL A 44 -1.99 -0.55 1.12
N ILE A 45 -1.87 -0.64 -0.21
CA ILE A 45 -2.73 0.09 -1.16
C ILE A 45 -3.61 -0.94 -1.91
N PRO A 46 -4.90 -1.08 -1.56
CA PRO A 46 -5.77 -2.08 -2.17
C PRO A 46 -5.94 -1.84 -3.68
N VAL A 47 -6.06 -2.92 -4.44
CA VAL A 47 -6.32 -2.86 -5.89
C VAL A 47 -7.83 -2.91 -6.13
N ILE A 48 -8.39 -1.78 -6.52
CA ILE A 48 -9.81 -1.64 -6.88
C ILE A 48 -9.97 -1.02 -8.26
N ASP A 49 -11.10 -1.29 -8.90
CA ASP A 49 -11.53 -0.56 -10.08
C ASP A 49 -12.25 0.71 -9.64
N LEU A 50 -11.49 1.78 -9.44
CA LEU A 50 -11.96 3.04 -8.85
C LEU A 50 -13.25 3.57 -9.49
N TYR A 51 -13.39 3.44 -10.82
CA TYR A 51 -14.51 4.01 -11.57
C TYR A 51 -15.83 3.24 -11.43
N LYS A 52 -15.83 2.11 -10.71
CA LYS A 52 -17.06 1.36 -10.39
C LYS A 52 -17.73 1.78 -9.09
N TRP A 53 -17.12 2.69 -8.34
CA TRP A 53 -17.56 3.08 -7.00
C TRP A 53 -17.81 4.57 -6.94
N GLU A 54 -18.82 4.98 -6.18
CA GLU A 54 -18.96 6.40 -5.84
C GLU A 54 -17.91 6.77 -4.77
N PRO A 55 -17.48 8.05 -4.71
CA PRO A 55 -16.45 8.47 -3.75
C PRO A 55 -16.78 8.17 -2.29
N TRP A 56 -18.06 8.17 -1.92
CA TRP A 56 -18.53 7.87 -0.56
C TRP A 56 -18.72 6.38 -0.28
N ASP A 57 -18.65 5.52 -1.30
CA ASP A 57 -18.67 4.07 -1.10
C ASP A 57 -17.28 3.52 -0.76
N LEU A 58 -16.24 4.35 -0.92
CA LEU A 58 -14.88 4.03 -0.52
C LEU A 58 -14.69 4.29 0.99
N PRO A 59 -14.04 3.37 1.72
CA PRO A 59 -13.81 3.49 3.17
C PRO A 59 -12.86 4.64 3.55
#